data_AF-C3YW21-F1
#
_entry.id   AF-C3YW21-F1
#
_cell.length_a   1.000
_cell.length_b   1.000
_cell.length_c   1.000
_cell.angle_alpha   90.00
_cell.angle_beta   90.00
_cell.angle_gamma   90.00
#
_symmetry.space_group_name_H-M   'P 1'
#
loop_
_entity.id
_entity.type
_entity.pdbx_description
1 polymer ?
#
loop_
_entity_poly.entity_id
_entity_poly.type
_entity_poly.pdbx_seq_one_letter_code
_entity_poly.pdbx_strand_id
1 'polypeptide(L)' 'VLHNKMILEMDHPGAGTVRVPGPAVKYTGSERETHLPPPTLGQHTAEVLGNLLQYTEKEMQDLSQVGAIRIQDS' A
#
# COMPACT_ATOMS: atom_id res chain seq x y z
N VAL A 1 -20.80 5.94 20.27
CA VAL A 1 -19.99 5.14 19.32
C VAL A 1 -18.98 5.99 18.52
N LEU A 2 -19.29 7.25 18.18
CA LEU A 2 -18.39 8.17 17.41
C LEU A 2 -17.11 8.67 18.11
N HIS A 3 -16.96 8.50 19.43
CA HIS A 3 -15.88 9.17 20.17
C HIS A 3 -14.51 8.45 20.12
N ASN A 4 -14.46 7.22 19.61
CA ASN A 4 -13.25 6.38 19.70
C ASN A 4 -12.40 6.38 18.42
N LYS A 5 -12.72 7.18 17.38
CA LYS A 5 -12.03 7.14 16.06
C LYS A 5 -11.94 5.70 15.52
N MET A 6 -13.04 4.96 15.62
CA MET A 6 -13.15 3.54 15.24
C MET A 6 -13.33 3.36 13.73
N ILE A 7 -13.57 4.44 12.98
CA ILE A 7 -13.62 4.45 11.53
C ILE A 7 -12.52 5.40 11.07
N LEU A 8 -11.68 4.91 10.16
CA LEU A 8 -10.65 5.67 9.49
C LEU A 8 -11.12 5.95 8.07
N GLU A 9 -11.04 7.21 7.67
CA GLU A 9 -11.33 7.64 6.31
C GLU A 9 -10.02 8.03 5.63
N MET A 10 -9.82 7.56 4.40
CA MET A 10 -8.60 7.79 3.63
C MET A 10 -8.94 7.78 2.13
N ASP A 11 -8.22 8.59 1.36
CA ASP A 11 -8.40 8.65 -0.09
C ASP A 11 -7.55 7.57 -0.76
N HIS A 12 -8.20 6.63 -1.45
CA HIS A 12 -7.55 5.55 -2.19
C HIS A 12 -7.53 5.87 -3.69
N PRO A 13 -6.36 5.82 -4.36
CA PRO A 13 -6.19 6.33 -5.73
C PRO A 13 -7.10 5.65 -6.78
N GLY A 14 -7.48 4.39 -6.56
CA GLY A 14 -8.40 3.66 -7.44
C GLY A 14 -9.85 3.54 -6.94
N ALA A 15 -10.15 3.92 -5.70
CA ALA A 15 -11.44 3.63 -5.05
C ALA A 15 -12.13 4.85 -4.43
N GLY A 16 -11.50 6.03 -4.54
CA GLY A 16 -11.97 7.25 -3.87
C GLY A 16 -11.84 7.15 -2.36
N THR A 17 -12.64 7.92 -1.63
CA THR A 17 -12.64 7.89 -0.16
C THR A 17 -13.18 6.55 0.34
N VAL A 18 -12.34 5.80 1.06
CA VAL A 18 -12.69 4.53 1.69
C VAL A 18 -12.77 4.67 3.20
N ARG A 19 -13.67 3.88 3.81
CA ARG A 19 -13.86 3.84 5.27
C ARG A 19 -13.50 2.46 5.79
N VAL A 20 -12.52 2.39 6.68
CA VAL A 20 -12.04 1.13 7.25
C VAL A 20 -12.15 1.14 8.78
N PRO A 21 -12.41 -0.01 9.43
CA PRO A 21 -12.35 -0.09 10.87
C PRO A 21 -10.94 0.27 11.37
N GLY A 22 -10.88 1.18 12.33
CA GLY A 22 -9.66 1.47 13.07
C GLY A 22 -9.30 0.35 14.04
N PRO A 23 -8.11 0.40 14.66
CA PRO A 23 -7.70 -0.60 15.64
C PRO A 23 -8.68 -0.72 16.81
N ALA A 24 -9.06 -1.95 17.16
CA ALA A 24 -10.04 -2.23 18.22
C ALA A 24 -9.55 -1.83 19.63
N VAL A 25 -8.23 -1.77 19.83
CA VAL A 25 -7.59 -1.44 21.11
C VAL A 25 -6.55 -0.34 20.90
N LYS A 26 -6.52 0.62 21.85
CA LYS A 26 -5.53 1.70 21.90
C LYS A 26 -4.58 1.46 23.06
N TYR A 27 -3.28 1.61 22.80
CA TYR A 27 -2.23 1.50 23.81
C TYR A 27 -1.63 2.89 24.05
N THR A 28 -1.46 3.26 25.31
CA THR A 28 -0.78 4.51 25.70
C THR A 28 0.70 4.42 25.31
N GLY A 29 1.19 5.38 24.51
CA GLY A 29 2.57 5.42 24.02
C GLY A 29 2.79 4.87 22.61
N SER A 30 1.75 4.30 21.97
CA SER A 30 1.79 3.89 20.56
C SER A 30 0.94 4.84 19.72
N GLU A 31 1.47 6.03 19.42
CA GLU A 31 0.92 6.83 18.32
C GLU A 31 1.29 6.12 17.01
N ARG A 32 0.31 5.41 16.44
CA ARG A 32 0.49 4.82 15.11
C ARG A 32 0.50 5.96 14.10
N GLU A 33 1.45 5.91 13.17
CA GLU A 33 1.44 6.76 11.99
C GLU A 33 0.07 6.68 11.29
N THR A 34 -0.30 7.78 10.64
CA THR A 34 -1.51 7.86 9.81
C THR A 34 -1.58 6.66 8.88
N HIS A 35 -2.64 5.87 9.01
CA HIS A 35 -2.88 4.71 8.16
C HIS A 35 -2.93 5.15 6.70
N LEU A 36 -2.07 4.59 5.87
CA LEU A 36 -2.08 4.81 4.43
C LEU A 36 -3.20 4.00 3.78
N PRO A 37 -3.73 4.46 2.63
CA PRO A 37 -4.64 3.67 1.81
C PRO A 37 -4.01 2.32 1.45
N PRO A 38 -4.82 1.25 1.28
CA PRO A 38 -4.34 -0.01 0.74
C PRO A 38 -3.58 0.22 -0.58
N PRO A 39 -2.49 -0.51 -0.84
CA PRO A 39 -1.73 -0.32 -2.07
C PRO A 39 -2.51 -0.80 -3.29
N THR A 40 -2.34 -0.11 -4.41
CA THR A 40 -2.86 -0.55 -5.70
C THR A 40 -2.08 -1.74 -6.25
N LEU A 41 -2.70 -2.47 -7.19
CA LEU A 41 -2.06 -3.62 -7.83
C LEU A 41 -0.80 -3.18 -8.57
N GLY A 42 0.36 -3.62 -8.06
CA GLY A 42 1.67 -3.34 -8.63
C GLY A 42 2.39 -2.11 -8.05
N GLN A 43 1.81 -1.41 -7.07
CA GLN A 43 2.31 -0.12 -6.55
C GLN A 43 3.76 -0.18 -6.05
N HIS A 44 4.14 -1.28 -5.40
CA HIS A 44 5.48 -1.43 -4.83
C HIS A 44 6.29 -2.55 -5.51
N THR A 45 5.87 -3.05 -6.67
CA THR A 45 6.56 -4.17 -7.35
C THR A 45 8.00 -3.81 -7.70
N ALA A 46 8.22 -2.64 -8.30
CA ALA A 46 9.57 -2.19 -8.67
C ALA A 46 10.46 -1.94 -7.44
N GLU A 47 9.89 -1.37 -6.36
CA GLU A 47 10.63 -1.16 -5.12
C GLU A 47 11.10 -2.48 -4.52
N VAL A 48 10.22 -3.48 -4.43
CA VAL A 48 10.57 -4.78 -3.85
C VAL A 48 11.57 -5.54 -4.72
N LEU A 49 11.30 -5.66 -6.03
CA LEU A 49 12.18 -6.40 -6.92
C LEU A 49 13.54 -5.70 -7.08
N GLY A 50 13.55 -4.38 -7.26
CA GLY A 50 14.78 -3.59 -7.44
C GLY A 50 15.53 -3.36 -6.14
N ASN A 51 14.90 -2.72 -5.15
CA ASN A 51 15.63 -2.28 -3.94
C ASN A 51 15.87 -3.41 -2.94
N LEU A 52 14.93 -4.34 -2.78
CA LEU A 52 15.06 -5.42 -1.79
C LEU A 52 15.72 -6.66 -2.39
N LEU A 53 15.31 -7.07 -3.60
CA LEU A 53 15.80 -8.29 -4.24
C LEU A 53 16.91 -8.06 -5.26
N GLN A 54 17.28 -6.80 -5.52
CA GLN A 54 18.41 -6.41 -6.38
C GLN A 54 18.27 -6.87 -7.84
N TYR A 55 17.02 -6.96 -8.34
CA TYR A 55 16.76 -7.20 -9.75
C TYR A 55 17.13 -5.95 -10.55
N THR A 56 17.72 -6.17 -11.71
CA THR A 56 18.00 -5.09 -12.66
C THR A 56 16.72 -4.61 -13.33
N GLU A 57 16.74 -3.36 -13.80
CA GLU A 57 15.64 -2.79 -14.59
C GLU A 57 15.27 -3.67 -15.79
N LYS A 58 16.28 -4.27 -16.43
CA LYS A 58 16.08 -5.17 -17.57
C LYS A 58 15.31 -6.43 -17.17
N GLU A 59 15.70 -7.10 -16.09
CA GLU A 59 15.01 -8.31 -15.63
C GLU A 59 13.56 -8.02 -15.24
N MET A 60 13.32 -6.89 -14.58
CA MET A 60 11.97 -6.45 -14.24
C MET A 60 11.13 -6.14 -15.49
N GLN A 61 11.72 -5.51 -16.51
CA GLN A 61 11.04 -5.26 -17.78
C GLN A 61 10.72 -6.56 -18.52
N ASP A 62 11.67 -7.50 -18.59
CA ASP A 62 11.46 -8.81 -19.22
C ASP A 62 10.31 -9.58 -18.54
N LEU A 63 10.25 -9.57 -17.21
CA LEU A 63 9.18 -10.18 -16.42
C LEU A 63 7.82 -9.49 -16.64
N SER A 64 7.82 -8.16 -16.77
CA SER A 64 6.62 -7.36 -17.04
C SER A 64 6.09 -7.65 -18.44
N GLN A 65 6.96 -7.74 -19.45
CA GLN A 65 6.60 -8.01 -20.84
C GLN A 65 5.94 -9.37 -21.05
N VAL A 66 6.39 -10.40 -20.32
CA VAL A 66 5.75 -11.73 -20.36
C VAL A 66 4.49 -11.82 -19.49
N GLY A 67 4.11 -10.74 -18.80
CA GLY A 67 2.93 -10.67 -17.94
C GLY A 67 3.08 -11.40 -16.60
N ALA A 68 4.30 -11.77 -16.20
CA ALA A 68 4.56 -12.45 -14.94
C ALA A 68 4.43 -11.52 -13.73
N ILE A 69 4.74 -10.23 -13.91
CA ILE A 69 4.59 -9.20 -12.89
C ILE A 69 3.87 -7.98 -13.46
N ARG A 70 3.28 -7.18 -12.58
CA ARG A 70 2.76 -5.85 -12.91
C ARG A 70 3.52 -4.81 -12.10
N ILE A 71 4.09 -3.84 -12.78
CA ILE A 71 4.67 -2.64 -12.20
C ILE A 71 3.69 -1.51 -12.48
N GLN A 72 3.33 -0.76 -11.45
CA GLN A 72 2.55 0.45 -11.63
C GLN A 72 3.50 1.59 -12.00
N ASP A 73 3.19 2.30 -13.08
CA ASP A 73 3.84 3.58 -13.38
C ASP A 73 3.40 4.57 -12.30
N SER A 74 4.36 5.07 -11.52
CA SER A 74 4.15 6.08 -10.48
C SER A 74 3.57 7.38 -11.04
#